data_AF-A0A6I5KVL6-F1
#
_entry.id   AF-A0A6I5KVL6-F1
#
_cell.length_a   1.000
_cell.length_b   1.000
_cell.length_c   1.000
_cell.angle_alpha   90.00
_cell.angle_beta   90.00
_cell.angle_gamma   90.00
#
_symmetry.space_group_name_H-M   'P 1'
#
loop_
_entity.id
_entity.type
_entity.pdbx_description
1 polymer ?
#
loop_
_entity_poly.entity_id
_entity_poly.type
_entity_poly.pdbx_seq_one_letter_code
_entity_poly.pdbx_strand_id
1 'polypeptide(L)'
;MSERKCLECGAKLVGRVDQKFCSDHCRNSYNNRLNRDSKNLLRNINNKLRKNYRILDSFPLKEGKTKTTKMRLLDKGFDFEYITNLYTTKKGSTYYFVYDLGYLPLDNDYYMIVKRE
;
A
#
# COMPACT_ATOMS: atom_id res chain seq x y z
N MET A 1 2.22 2.32 -49.07
CA MET A 1 1.23 2.52 -47.99
C MET A 1 1.79 1.93 -46.72
N SER A 2 1.84 2.69 -45.62
CA SER A 2 2.32 2.17 -44.32
C SER A 2 1.29 1.18 -43.76
N GLU A 3 1.70 -0.07 -43.52
CA GLU A 3 0.83 -1.06 -42.90
C GLU A 3 0.57 -0.70 -41.43
N ARG A 4 -0.70 -0.49 -41.08
CA ARG A 4 -1.10 -0.25 -39.68
C ARG A 4 -0.94 -1.54 -38.88
N LYS A 5 -0.21 -1.46 -37.77
CA LYS A 5 0.10 -2.59 -36.90
C LYS A 5 -0.53 -2.41 -35.53
N CYS A 6 -0.89 -3.51 -34.90
CA CYS A 6 -1.36 -3.52 -33.52
C CYS A 6 -0.26 -3.03 -32.58
N LEU A 7 -0.61 -2.14 -31.64
CA LEU A 7 0.33 -1.60 -30.64
C LEU A 7 0.86 -2.65 -29.64
N GLU A 8 0.23 -3.82 -29.54
CA GLU A 8 0.64 -4.88 -28.61
C GLU A 8 1.41 -6.02 -29.29
N CYS A 9 0.82 -6.67 -30.30
CA CYS A 9 1.41 -7.86 -30.93
C CYS A 9 2.04 -7.60 -32.31
N GLY A 10 1.96 -6.37 -32.83
CA GLY A 10 2.49 -6.02 -34.15
C GLY A 10 1.73 -6.60 -35.35
N ALA A 11 0.68 -7.39 -35.12
CA ALA A 11 -0.15 -7.95 -36.19
C ALA A 11 -0.79 -6.85 -37.05
N LYS A 12 -0.96 -7.14 -38.35
CA LYS A 12 -1.60 -6.23 -39.29
C LYS A 12 -3.04 -5.96 -38.86
N LEU A 13 -3.41 -4.69 -38.81
CA LEU A 13 -4.76 -4.27 -38.50
C LEU A 13 -5.61 -4.27 -39.76
N VAL A 14 -6.67 -5.07 -39.75
CA VAL A 14 -7.69 -5.10 -40.80
C VAL A 14 -9.00 -4.67 -40.17
N GLY A 15 -9.51 -3.51 -40.59
CA GLY A 15 -10.68 -2.90 -39.97
C GLY A 15 -10.60 -1.38 -39.93
N ARG A 16 -11.36 -0.78 -38.99
CA ARG A 16 -11.59 0.67 -38.90
C ARG A 16 -10.29 1.46 -38.91
N VAL A 17 -10.29 2.66 -39.49
CA VAL A 17 -9.09 3.49 -39.66
C VAL A 17 -8.44 3.86 -38.33
N ASP A 18 -9.22 4.05 -37.28
CA ASP A 18 -8.81 4.39 -35.92
C ASP A 18 -8.43 3.18 -35.03
N GLN A 19 -8.52 1.96 -35.57
CA GLN A 19 -8.22 0.75 -34.81
C GLN A 19 -6.75 0.75 -34.38
N LYS A 20 -6.50 0.52 -33.09
CA LYS A 20 -5.16 0.47 -32.47
C LYS A 20 -4.74 -0.95 -32.06
N PHE A 21 -5.72 -1.85 -31.88
CA PHE A 21 -5.53 -3.21 -31.39
C PHE A 21 -6.26 -4.22 -32.27
N CYS A 22 -5.67 -5.39 -32.49
CA CYS A 22 -6.30 -6.45 -33.29
C CYS A 22 -7.38 -7.23 -32.51
N SER A 23 -7.39 -7.12 -31.17
CA SER A 23 -8.34 -7.80 -30.28
C SER A 23 -8.46 -7.08 -28.95
N ASP A 24 -9.54 -7.36 -28.22
CA ASP A 24 -9.71 -6.89 -26.84
C ASP A 24 -8.62 -7.43 -25.91
N HIS A 25 -8.11 -8.63 -26.17
CA HIS A 25 -6.98 -9.20 -25.45
C HIS A 25 -5.73 -8.31 -25.60
N CYS A 26 -5.38 -7.91 -26.83
CA CYS A 26 -4.25 -7.03 -27.09
C CYS A 26 -4.42 -5.65 -26.45
N ARG A 27 -5.65 -5.10 -26.46
CA ARG A 27 -5.96 -3.85 -25.76
C ARG A 27 -5.72 -3.96 -24.25
N ASN A 28 -6.21 -5.03 -23.64
CA ASN A 28 -6.08 -5.26 -22.20
C ASN A 28 -4.63 -5.52 -21.79
N SER A 29 -3.88 -6.32 -22.56
CA SER A 29 -2.46 -6.58 -22.30
C SER A 29 -1.63 -5.30 -22.36
N TYR A 30 -1.82 -4.49 -23.41
CA TYR A 30 -1.15 -3.20 -23.57
C TYR A 30 -1.44 -2.26 -22.39
N ASN A 31 -2.72 -2.12 -22.01
CA ASN A 31 -3.11 -1.30 -20.86
C ASN A 31 -2.57 -1.84 -19.52
N ASN A 32 -2.48 -3.15 -19.36
CA ASN A 32 -1.88 -3.77 -18.17
C ASN A 32 -0.36 -3.55 -18.12
N ARG A 33 0.33 -3.56 -19.27
CA ARG A 33 1.75 -3.24 -19.37
C ARG A 33 2.01 -1.78 -19.02
N LEU A 34 1.25 -0.85 -19.59
CA LEU A 34 1.39 0.59 -19.32
C LEU A 34 1.19 0.94 -17.84
N ASN A 35 0.25 0.26 -17.17
CA ASN A 35 -0.06 0.54 -15.76
C ASN A 35 0.68 -0.38 -14.79
N ARG A 36 1.61 -1.21 -15.26
CA ARG A 36 2.24 -2.26 -14.43
C ARG A 36 2.95 -1.67 -13.22
N ASP A 37 3.79 -0.66 -13.42
CA ASP A 37 4.64 -0.12 -12.36
C ASP A 37 3.82 0.63 -11.31
N SER A 38 2.87 1.47 -11.75
CA SER A 38 1.95 2.18 -10.84
C SER A 38 1.07 1.21 -10.04
N LYS A 39 0.54 0.15 -10.69
CA LYS A 39 -0.24 -0.89 -10.00
C LYS A 39 0.62 -1.70 -9.03
N ASN A 40 1.88 -1.98 -9.39
CA ASN A 40 2.82 -2.68 -8.51
C ASN A 40 3.17 -1.84 -7.29
N LEU A 41 3.45 -0.55 -7.46
CA LEU A 41 3.73 0.37 -6.36
C LEU A 41 2.56 0.40 -5.37
N LEU A 42 1.35 0.67 -5.85
CA LEU A 42 0.16 0.71 -5.00
C LEU A 42 -0.07 -0.63 -4.27
N ARG A 43 0.07 -1.75 -4.98
CA ARG A 43 -0.03 -3.09 -4.39
C ARG A 43 1.01 -3.31 -3.29
N ASN A 44 2.26 -2.89 -3.51
CA ASN A 44 3.34 -3.05 -2.55
C ASN A 44 3.12 -2.18 -1.29
N ILE A 45 2.69 -0.93 -1.46
CA ILE A 45 2.32 -0.04 -0.35
C ILE A 45 1.18 -0.67 0.46
N ASN A 46 0.12 -1.14 -0.20
CA ASN A 46 -1.01 -1.79 0.46
C ASN A 46 -0.60 -3.08 1.19
N ASN A 47 0.32 -3.86 0.63
CA ASN A 47 0.86 -5.05 1.28
C ASN A 47 1.62 -4.68 2.57
N LYS A 48 2.42 -3.61 2.55
CA LYS A 48 3.13 -3.11 3.73
C LYS A 48 2.18 -2.58 4.80
N LEU A 49 1.19 -1.75 4.42
CA LEU A 49 0.14 -1.29 5.34
C LEU A 49 -0.62 -2.46 5.98
N ARG A 50 -1.01 -3.46 5.19
CA ARG A 50 -1.69 -4.66 5.70
C ARG A 50 -0.80 -5.48 6.64
N LYS A 51 0.50 -5.58 6.36
CA LYS A 51 1.46 -6.23 7.26
C LYS A 51 1.58 -5.46 8.58
N ASN A 52 1.76 -4.14 8.52
CA ASN A 52 1.80 -3.28 9.70
C ASN A 52 0.55 -3.41 10.56
N TYR A 53 -0.63 -3.40 9.92
CA TYR A 53 -1.91 -3.59 10.60
C TYR A 53 -1.95 -4.91 11.38
N ARG A 54 -1.62 -6.03 10.71
CA ARG A 54 -1.57 -7.36 11.34
C ARG A 54 -0.57 -7.43 12.50
N ILE A 55 0.55 -6.71 12.40
CA ILE A 55 1.55 -6.67 13.46
C ILE A 55 0.98 -5.96 14.69
N LEU A 56 0.39 -4.78 14.54
CA LEU A 56 -0.23 -4.05 15.66
C LEU A 56 -1.38 -4.85 16.28
N ASP A 57 -2.23 -5.46 15.46
CA ASP A 57 -3.35 -6.29 15.88
C ASP A 57 -2.91 -7.58 16.61
N SER A 58 -1.68 -8.05 16.38
CA SER A 58 -1.12 -9.21 17.08
C SER A 58 -0.79 -8.95 18.55
N PHE A 59 -0.84 -7.70 19.02
CA PHE A 59 -0.61 -7.36 20.41
C PHE A 59 -1.94 -7.28 21.18
N PRO A 60 -2.12 -8.05 22.25
CA PRO A 60 -3.35 -8.01 23.04
C PRO A 60 -3.48 -6.64 23.71
N LEU A 61 -4.59 -5.95 23.41
CA LEU A 61 -4.95 -4.66 24.00
C LEU A 61 -5.74 -4.88 25.29
N LYS A 62 -5.35 -4.19 26.36
CA LYS A 62 -6.12 -4.07 27.60
C LYS A 62 -6.63 -2.64 27.70
N GLU A 63 -7.93 -2.45 27.88
CA GLU A 63 -8.55 -1.10 27.89
C GLU A 63 -8.23 -0.29 26.61
N GLY A 64 -8.19 -0.96 25.45
CA GLY A 64 -7.90 -0.31 24.17
C GLY A 64 -6.44 0.07 23.93
N LYS A 65 -5.52 -0.28 24.84
CA LYS A 65 -4.08 0.05 24.71
C LYS A 65 -3.16 -1.08 25.17
N THR A 66 -1.91 -1.06 24.71
CA THR A 66 -0.84 -1.92 25.22
C THR A 66 0.53 -1.28 24.98
N LYS A 67 1.57 -1.79 25.63
CA LYS A 67 2.95 -1.30 25.45
C LYS A 67 3.82 -2.37 24.80
N THR A 68 4.69 -1.94 23.90
CA THR A 68 5.73 -2.76 23.28
C THR A 68 7.00 -1.94 23.13
N THR A 69 8.10 -2.58 22.73
CA THR A 69 9.35 -1.91 22.36
C THR A 69 9.46 -1.75 20.85
N LYS A 70 10.28 -0.79 20.42
CA LYS A 70 10.66 -0.60 19.01
C LYS A 70 11.22 -1.88 18.39
N MET A 71 12.13 -2.54 19.11
CA MET A 71 12.79 -3.77 18.65
C MET A 71 11.75 -4.85 18.34
N ARG A 72 10.76 -5.06 19.21
CA ARG A 72 9.74 -6.09 19.00
C ARG A 72 8.84 -5.83 17.79
N LEU A 73 8.63 -4.56 17.43
CA LEU A 73 7.94 -4.19 16.19
C LEU A 73 8.83 -4.47 14.97
N LEU A 74 10.11 -4.07 15.03
CA LEU A 74 11.09 -4.31 13.98
C LEU A 74 11.32 -5.81 13.72
N ASP A 75 11.40 -6.63 14.77
CA ASP A 75 11.57 -8.09 14.67
C ASP A 75 10.39 -8.76 13.96
N LYS A 76 9.17 -8.24 14.16
CA LYS A 76 7.97 -8.66 13.41
C LYS A 76 7.93 -8.09 11.98
N GLY A 77 8.89 -7.23 11.63
CA GLY A 77 9.03 -6.59 10.34
C GLY A 77 8.03 -5.46 10.11
N PHE A 78 7.72 -4.70 11.17
CA PHE A 78 6.95 -3.46 11.11
C PHE A 78 7.75 -2.37 10.41
N ASP A 79 7.11 -1.65 9.50
CA ASP A 79 7.74 -0.59 8.71
C ASP A 79 7.14 0.77 9.09
N PHE A 80 7.86 1.56 9.90
CA PHE A 80 7.38 2.83 10.46
C PHE A 80 7.10 3.92 9.41
N GLU A 81 7.53 3.73 8.16
CA GLU A 81 7.26 4.66 7.06
C GLU A 81 5.83 4.54 6.51
N TYR A 82 5.15 3.41 6.78
CA TYR A 82 3.86 3.09 6.17
C TYR A 82 2.73 3.25 7.18
N ILE A 83 2.15 4.45 7.16
CA ILE A 83 1.02 4.88 7.99
C ILE A 83 -0.09 5.47 7.11
N THR A 84 -1.31 5.50 7.63
CA THR A 84 -2.46 6.13 6.95
C THR A 84 -2.75 7.52 7.49
N ASN A 85 -2.58 7.75 8.80
CA ASN A 85 -2.93 9.03 9.44
C ASN A 85 -1.96 9.40 10.56
N LEU A 86 -1.84 10.70 10.80
CA LEU A 86 -1.14 11.28 11.94
C LEU A 86 -2.13 12.05 12.82
N TYR A 87 -1.91 12.04 14.12
CA TYR A 87 -2.69 12.84 15.05
C TYR A 87 -1.82 13.36 16.20
N THR A 88 -1.61 14.68 16.23
CA THR A 88 -0.85 15.34 17.28
C THR A 88 -1.80 15.91 18.33
N THR A 89 -1.59 15.54 19.58
CA THR A 89 -2.35 16.06 20.72
C THR A 89 -1.94 17.49 21.05
N LYS A 90 -2.80 18.22 21.78
CA LYS A 90 -2.48 19.56 22.31
C LYS A 90 -1.22 19.58 23.20
N LYS A 91 -0.85 18.43 23.78
CA LYS A 91 0.36 18.28 24.62
C LYS A 91 1.62 17.98 23.80
N GLY A 92 1.54 17.93 22.47
CA GLY A 92 2.68 17.70 21.57
C GLY A 92 2.94 16.23 21.21
N SER A 93 2.28 15.26 21.84
CA SER A 93 2.44 13.84 21.51
C SER A 93 1.77 13.51 20.17
N THR A 94 2.51 12.85 19.27
CA THR A 94 2.02 12.46 17.93
C THR A 94 1.75 10.96 17.85
N TYR A 95 0.52 10.62 17.50
CA TYR A 95 0.08 9.28 17.21
C TYR A 95 0.19 8.99 15.71
N TYR A 96 0.61 7.78 15.39
CA TYR A 96 0.81 7.27 14.04
C TYR A 96 -0.13 6.11 13.82
N PHE A 97 -1.04 6.22 12.86
CA PHE A 97 -2.10 5.24 12.64
C PHE A 97 -1.90 4.46 11.35
N VAL A 98 -2.27 3.19 11.41
CA VAL A 98 -2.52 2.28 10.29
C VAL A 98 -3.99 1.88 10.40
N TYR A 99 -4.85 2.56 9.66
CA TYR A 99 -6.31 2.47 9.79
C TYR A 99 -6.79 2.85 11.21
N ASP A 100 -7.48 1.95 11.91
CA ASP A 100 -8.00 2.11 13.27
C ASP A 100 -6.97 1.82 14.36
N LEU A 101 -5.88 1.10 14.05
CA LEU A 101 -4.79 0.84 14.99
C LEU A 101 -3.69 1.89 14.86
N GLY A 102 -3.06 2.26 15.96
CA GLY A 102 -1.96 3.20 15.93
C GLY A 102 -0.95 2.99 17.04
N TYR A 103 0.16 3.72 16.95
CA TYR A 103 1.19 3.72 17.96
C TYR A 103 1.59 5.15 18.35
N LEU A 104 1.98 5.31 19.60
CA LEU A 104 2.57 6.53 20.16
C LEU A 104 4.00 6.20 20.64
N PRO A 105 5.04 6.88 20.12
CA PRO A 105 6.37 6.80 20.69
C PRO A 105 6.38 7.31 22.13
N LEU A 106 7.01 6.55 23.02
CA LEU A 106 7.29 6.89 24.41
C LEU A 106 8.81 6.98 24.61
N ASP A 107 9.24 7.32 25.82
CA ASP A 107 10.66 7.33 26.19
C ASP A 107 11.27 5.91 26.15
N ASN A 108 12.61 5.83 26.06
CA ASN A 108 13.38 4.58 26.09
C ASN A 108 12.97 3.55 25.03
N ASP A 109 12.69 4.00 23.79
CA ASP A 109 12.29 3.16 22.66
C ASP A 109 11.02 2.31 22.91
N TYR A 110 10.17 2.75 23.83
CA TYR A 110 8.84 2.16 24.01
C TYR A 110 7.82 2.78 23.07
N TYR A 111 6.83 1.98 22.74
CA TYR A 111 5.69 2.38 21.93
C TYR A 111 4.40 1.92 22.63
N MET A 112 3.42 2.80 22.71
CA MET A 112 2.07 2.45 23.12
C MET A 112 1.22 2.19 21.89
N ILE A 113 0.69 0.99 21.74
CA ILE A 113 -0.27 0.66 20.69
C ILE A 113 -1.67 0.98 21.22
N VAL A 114 -2.49 1.59 20.37
CA VAL A 114 -3.88 1.99 20.66
C VAL A 114 -4.81 1.60 19.52
N LYS A 115 -6.09 1.41 19.82
CA LYS A 115 -7.15 1.26 18.82
C LYS A 115 -8.13 2.43 18.92
N ARG A 116 -8.49 3.03 17.79
CA ARG A 116 -9.60 3.96 17.66
C ARG A 116 -10.88 3.16 17.38
N GLU A 117 -11.96 3.51 18.06
CA GLU A 117 -13.32 3.08 17.70
C GLU A 117 -13.81 3.83 16.46
#